data_AF-A0A3C0UBR5-F1
#
_entry.id   AF-A0A3C0UBR5-F1
#
_cell.length_a   1.000
_cell.length_b   1.000
_cell.length_c   1.000
_cell.angle_alpha   90.00
_cell.angle_beta   90.00
_cell.angle_gamma   90.00
#
_symmetry.space_group_name_H-M   'P 1'
#
loop_
_entity.id
_entity.type
_entity.pdbx_description
1 polymer ?
#
loop_
_entity_poly.entity_id
_entity_poly.type
_entity_poly.pdbx_seq_one_letter_code
_entity_poly.pdbx_strand_id
1 'polypeptide(L)'
;MRIVIDPGIWNDTWKTQDILLSIANNLYDKLHSRGHEVLMTRSKASEGADAGVSQGDLFIGLYATPDQNDSTCKTSFFCRLASNSRGEAVRQDICKRMAELPGIARINICPLRVAELKAVPAAVVMIQFCFPFGSYSFTPAVLAETIGTCIADNL
;
A
#
# COMPACT_ATOMS: atom_id res chain seq x y z
N MET A 1 14.84 7.51 -7.71
CA MET A 1 13.80 6.68 -8.36
C MET A 1 12.44 7.31 -8.11
N ARG A 2 11.53 7.21 -9.07
CA ARG A 2 10.15 7.68 -8.94
C ARG A 2 9.24 6.60 -8.34
N ILE A 3 8.47 7.00 -7.34
CA ILE A 3 7.50 6.15 -6.62
C ILE A 3 6.13 6.83 -6.69
N VAL A 4 5.12 6.10 -7.12
CA VAL A 4 3.73 6.58 -7.21
C VAL A 4 2.92 5.89 -6.12
N ILE A 5 2.34 6.67 -5.20
CA ILE A 5 1.46 6.20 -4.13
C ILE A 5 0.01 6.49 -4.52
N ASP A 6 -0.81 5.46 -4.58
CA ASP A 6 -2.25 5.56 -4.82
C ASP A 6 -3.03 5.22 -3.55
N PRO A 7 -3.48 6.22 -2.77
CA PRO A 7 -4.47 5.95 -1.74
C PRO A 7 -5.80 5.63 -2.43
N GLY A 8 -6.19 4.36 -2.37
CA GLY A 8 -7.40 3.79 -2.92
C GLY A 8 -8.65 4.27 -2.21
N ILE A 9 -9.02 5.52 -2.46
CA ILE A 9 -10.23 6.16 -1.92
C ILE A 9 -11.42 5.74 -2.81
N TRP A 10 -12.03 4.60 -2.51
CA TRP A 10 -13.20 4.09 -3.25
C TRP A 10 -14.42 4.15 -2.36
N ASN A 11 -15.34 5.11 -2.57
CA ASN A 11 -16.72 5.21 -2.04
C ASN A 11 -17.02 4.74 -0.58
N ASP A 12 -15.99 4.55 0.24
CA ASP A 12 -16.07 4.04 1.60
C ASP A 12 -16.31 5.19 2.57
N THR A 13 -16.76 4.85 3.78
CA THR A 13 -17.00 5.84 4.84
C THR A 13 -15.78 6.74 5.06
N TRP A 14 -16.02 8.05 5.26
CA TRP A 14 -15.00 9.09 5.41
C TRP A 14 -13.83 8.73 6.35
N LYS A 15 -14.11 7.97 7.43
CA LYS A 15 -13.09 7.54 8.41
C LYS A 15 -12.02 6.63 7.81
N THR A 16 -12.40 5.73 6.91
CA THR A 16 -11.46 4.79 6.27
C THR A 16 -10.56 5.53 5.28
N GLN A 17 -11.10 6.55 4.60
CA GLN A 17 -10.35 7.38 3.66
C GLN A 17 -9.28 8.21 4.37
N ASP A 18 -9.60 8.81 5.52
CA ASP A 18 -8.64 9.57 6.34
C ASP A 18 -7.43 8.73 6.77
N ILE A 19 -7.65 7.45 7.08
CA ILE A 19 -6.59 6.54 7.51
C ILE A 19 -5.69 6.16 6.34
N LEU A 20 -6.26 5.81 5.19
CA LEU A 20 -5.46 5.51 3.99
C LEU A 20 -4.63 6.73 3.55
N LEU A 21 -5.22 7.92 3.60
CA LEU A 21 -4.51 9.18 3.37
C LEU A 21 -3.41 9.40 4.42
N SER A 22 -3.66 9.10 5.69
CA SER A 22 -2.65 9.20 6.74
C SER A 22 -1.47 8.25 6.48
N ILE A 23 -1.73 7.00 6.08
CA ILE A 23 -0.66 6.05 5.72
C ILE A 23 0.11 6.59 4.51
N ALA A 24 -0.59 7.05 3.48
CA ALA A 24 0.01 7.57 2.25
C ALA A 24 0.90 8.80 2.51
N ASN A 25 0.47 9.75 3.34
CA ASN A 25 1.26 10.92 3.70
C ASN A 25 2.52 10.55 4.49
N ASN A 26 2.41 9.66 5.49
CA ASN A 26 3.58 9.20 6.23
C ASN A 26 4.56 8.44 5.31
N LEU A 27 4.03 7.66 4.37
CA LEU A 27 4.84 6.94 3.39
C LEU A 27 5.53 7.90 2.41
N TYR A 28 4.83 8.96 2.00
CA TYR A 28 5.39 10.06 1.21
C TYR A 28 6.59 10.68 1.93
N ASP A 29 6.40 11.15 3.16
CA ASP A 29 7.45 11.82 3.94
C ASP A 29 8.67 10.91 4.12
N LYS A 30 8.42 9.61 4.39
CA LYS A 30 9.47 8.61 4.56
C LYS A 30 10.29 8.38 3.29
N LEU A 31 9.63 8.19 2.16
CA LEU A 31 10.32 7.91 0.90
C LEU A 31 10.98 9.17 0.33
N HIS A 32 10.34 10.32 0.50
CA HIS A 32 10.89 11.61 0.08
C HIS A 32 12.14 11.99 0.88
N SER A 33 12.12 11.81 2.20
CA SER A 33 13.30 12.04 3.06
C SER A 33 14.48 11.10 2.75
N ARG A 34 14.23 9.96 2.09
CA ARG A 34 15.26 9.06 1.56
C ARG A 34 15.74 9.43 0.14
N GLY A 35 15.31 10.55 -0.40
CA GLY A 35 15.75 11.08 -1.70
C GLY A 35 15.02 10.47 -2.91
N HIS A 36 13.88 9.81 -2.70
CA HIS A 36 13.04 9.36 -3.80
C HIS A 36 12.15 10.51 -4.32
N GLU A 37 11.87 10.48 -5.61
CA GLU A 37 10.81 11.30 -6.21
C GLU A 37 9.49 10.60 -5.91
N VAL A 38 8.63 11.21 -5.11
CA VAL A 38 7.37 10.59 -4.69
C VAL A 38 6.21 11.40 -5.23
N LEU A 39 5.28 10.72 -5.90
CA LEU A 39 4.05 11.28 -6.43
C LEU A 39 2.86 10.60 -5.75
N MET A 40 1.81 11.37 -5.46
CA MET A 40 0.55 10.83 -4.95
C MET A 40 -0.55 11.05 -6.01
N THR A 41 -1.28 10.00 -6.39
CA THR A 41 -2.39 10.12 -7.36
C THR A 41 -3.57 10.91 -6.80
N ARG A 42 -3.70 10.93 -5.47
CA ARG A 42 -4.74 11.65 -4.73
C ARG A 42 -4.15 12.20 -3.44
N SER A 43 -4.53 13.43 -3.09
CA SER A 43 -4.15 14.09 -1.85
C SER A 43 -5.37 14.78 -1.23
N LYS A 44 -5.29 15.21 0.04
CA LYS A 44 -6.36 16.03 0.65
C LYS A 44 -6.63 17.34 -0.11
N ALA A 45 -5.69 17.79 -0.95
CA ALA A 45 -5.78 19.04 -1.69
C ALA A 45 -6.15 18.88 -3.17
N SER A 46 -6.18 17.65 -3.70
CA SER A 46 -6.41 17.42 -5.13
C SER A 46 -7.06 16.06 -5.41
N GLU A 47 -8.24 16.08 -6.01
CA GLU A 47 -8.83 14.90 -6.67
C GLU A 47 -8.13 14.68 -8.02
N GLY A 48 -7.57 13.48 -8.24
CA GLY A 48 -7.32 12.95 -9.58
C GLY A 48 -6.11 13.51 -10.34
N ALA A 49 -4.93 13.57 -9.72
CA ALA A 49 -3.71 13.73 -10.51
C ALA A 49 -3.38 12.39 -11.17
N ASP A 50 -3.51 12.32 -12.51
CA ASP A 50 -3.04 11.19 -13.28
C ASP A 50 -1.50 11.19 -13.28
N ALA A 51 -0.90 10.53 -12.29
CA ALA A 51 0.54 10.54 -12.07
C ALA A 51 1.32 9.75 -13.14
N GLY A 52 0.61 9.11 -14.10
CA GLY A 52 1.13 8.42 -15.28
C GLY A 52 2.35 7.54 -15.01
N VAL A 53 2.18 6.24 -14.81
CA VAL A 53 3.31 5.33 -14.50
C VAL A 53 4.18 5.01 -15.73
N SER A 54 5.49 4.99 -15.54
CA SER A 54 6.52 4.75 -16.57
C SER A 54 7.38 3.53 -16.24
N GLN A 55 8.17 3.08 -17.22
CA GLN A 55 9.09 1.96 -17.03
C GLN A 55 10.19 2.35 -16.03
N GLY A 56 10.35 1.54 -14.97
CA GLY A 56 11.33 1.79 -13.91
C GLY A 56 10.74 2.41 -12.64
N ASP A 57 9.50 2.87 -12.67
CA ASP A 57 8.78 3.33 -11.48
C ASP A 57 8.38 2.16 -10.57
N LEU A 58 8.14 2.49 -9.30
CA LEU A 58 7.36 1.66 -8.39
C LEU A 58 6.00 2.33 -8.14
N PHE A 59 4.92 1.60 -8.38
CA PHE A 59 3.56 1.99 -8.02
C PHE A 59 3.12 1.21 -6.78
N ILE A 60 2.61 1.90 -5.77
CA ILE A 60 2.02 1.30 -4.58
C ILE A 60 0.59 1.78 -4.36
N GLY A 61 -0.36 0.86 -4.44
CA GLY A 61 -1.76 1.12 -4.11
C GLY A 61 -2.08 0.76 -2.66
N LEU A 62 -2.77 1.62 -1.94
CA LEU A 62 -3.17 1.47 -0.54
C LEU A 62 -4.70 1.47 -0.44
N TYR A 63 -5.30 0.31 -0.21
CA TYR A 63 -6.74 0.12 -0.18
C TYR A 63 -7.19 -0.32 1.22
N ALA A 64 -8.44 -0.01 1.56
CA ALA A 64 -9.15 -0.67 2.65
C ALA A 64 -10.27 -1.50 2.06
N THR A 65 -10.81 -2.44 2.83
CA THR A 65 -12.02 -3.17 2.43
C THR A 65 -13.19 -2.57 3.17
N PRO A 66 -14.34 -2.34 2.51
CA PRO A 66 -15.59 -2.19 3.25
C PRO A 66 -15.80 -3.48 4.01
N ASP A 67 -15.94 -3.37 5.35
CA ASP A 67 -16.28 -4.42 6.31
C ASP A 67 -16.84 -5.67 5.61
N GLN A 68 -15.98 -6.62 5.24
CA GLN A 68 -16.48 -7.94 4.94
C GLN A 68 -16.93 -8.48 6.29
N ASN A 69 -18.24 -8.66 6.42
CA ASN A 69 -19.01 -9.08 7.60
C ASN A 69 -18.57 -10.40 8.26
N ASP A 70 -17.39 -10.92 7.90
CA ASP A 70 -16.76 -12.05 8.54
C ASP A 70 -15.85 -11.56 9.67
N SER A 71 -16.19 -11.92 10.91
CA SER A 71 -15.40 -11.61 12.11
C SER A 71 -13.96 -12.13 12.02
N THR A 72 -13.68 -13.07 11.11
CA THR A 72 -12.34 -13.62 10.85
C THR A 72 -11.46 -12.73 9.96
N CYS A 73 -12.02 -11.76 9.24
CA CYS A 73 -11.27 -10.86 8.36
C CYS A 73 -10.68 -9.64 9.08
N LYS A 74 -11.06 -9.39 10.35
CA LYS A 74 -10.70 -8.17 11.11
C LYS A 74 -9.21 -8.01 11.46
N THR A 75 -8.39 -8.98 11.09
CA THR A 75 -6.93 -9.04 11.35
C THR A 75 -6.14 -9.44 10.10
N SER A 76 -6.77 -9.40 8.92
CA SER A 76 -6.15 -9.85 7.68
C SER A 76 -5.48 -8.70 6.93
N PHE A 77 -4.26 -8.94 6.47
CA PHE A 77 -3.54 -8.07 5.54
C PHE A 77 -3.50 -8.75 4.17
N PHE A 78 -3.98 -8.06 3.13
CA PHE A 78 -3.97 -8.58 1.78
C PHE A 78 -2.89 -7.87 0.97
N CYS A 79 -1.98 -8.65 0.40
CA CYS A 79 -0.96 -8.11 -0.50
C CYS A 79 -1.22 -8.68 -1.89
N ARG A 80 -1.69 -7.81 -2.78
CA ARG A 80 -1.99 -8.07 -4.18
C ARG A 80 -0.80 -7.69 -5.07
N LEU A 81 -0.64 -8.53 -6.08
CA LEU A 81 0.59 -8.88 -6.83
C LEU A 81 1.41 -7.74 -7.45
N ALA A 82 2.59 -8.17 -7.88
CA ALA A 82 3.57 -7.37 -8.58
C ALA A 82 3.71 -7.71 -10.05
N SER A 83 3.70 -6.68 -10.89
CA SER A 83 3.85 -6.76 -12.35
C SER A 83 5.18 -7.35 -12.81
N ASN A 84 6.22 -7.36 -11.95
CA ASN A 84 7.55 -7.87 -12.25
C ASN A 84 8.30 -8.37 -11.00
N SER A 85 9.51 -8.92 -11.19
CA SER A 85 10.36 -9.47 -10.11
C SER A 85 10.71 -8.45 -9.03
N ARG A 86 10.84 -7.17 -9.39
CA ARG A 86 11.13 -6.09 -8.43
C ARG A 86 9.97 -5.85 -7.48
N GLY A 87 8.76 -5.71 -8.01
CA GLY A 87 7.58 -5.58 -7.16
C GLY A 87 7.36 -6.84 -6.31
N GLU A 88 7.72 -8.03 -6.83
CA GLU A 88 7.57 -9.29 -6.10
C GLU A 88 8.51 -9.34 -4.88
N ALA A 89 9.75 -8.87 -5.02
CA ALA A 89 10.70 -8.74 -3.91
C ALA A 89 10.18 -7.75 -2.83
N VAL A 90 9.76 -6.55 -3.25
CA VAL A 90 9.15 -5.55 -2.35
C VAL A 90 7.94 -6.14 -1.62
N ARG A 91 7.06 -6.84 -2.34
CA ARG A 91 5.87 -7.50 -1.79
C ARG A 91 6.24 -8.55 -0.74
N GLN A 92 7.22 -9.39 -1.00
CA GLN A 92 7.67 -10.43 -0.08
C GLN A 92 8.18 -9.82 1.23
N ASP A 93 8.98 -8.76 1.14
CA ASP A 93 9.52 -8.08 2.33
C ASP A 93 8.43 -7.35 3.11
N ILE A 94 7.49 -6.70 2.44
CA ILE A 94 6.31 -6.10 3.09
C ILE A 94 5.53 -7.18 3.83
N CYS A 95 5.19 -8.29 3.18
CA CYS A 95 4.48 -9.39 3.84
C CYS A 95 5.25 -9.92 5.06
N LYS A 96 6.57 -10.12 4.92
CA LYS A 96 7.40 -10.62 6.02
C LYS A 96 7.35 -9.69 7.23
N ARG A 97 7.61 -8.39 7.06
CA ARG A 97 7.65 -7.44 8.18
C ARG A 97 6.27 -7.13 8.74
N MET A 98 5.23 -7.14 7.91
CA MET A 98 3.85 -7.00 8.38
C MET A 98 3.45 -8.18 9.28
N ALA A 99 3.94 -9.40 9.02
CA ALA A 99 3.64 -10.57 9.85
C ALA A 99 4.20 -10.45 11.28
N GLU A 100 5.22 -9.61 11.47
CA GLU A 100 5.88 -9.36 12.75
C GLU A 100 5.16 -8.27 13.56
N LEU A 101 4.21 -7.53 12.97
CA LEU A 101 3.47 -6.50 13.68
C LEU A 101 2.40 -7.12 14.61
N PRO A 102 2.34 -6.68 15.88
CA PRO A 102 1.35 -7.18 16.83
C PRO A 102 -0.07 -6.90 16.34
N GLY A 103 -0.94 -7.91 16.34
CA GLY A 103 -2.34 -7.79 15.93
C GLY A 103 -2.62 -8.15 14.47
N ILE A 104 -1.59 -8.42 13.65
CA ILE A 104 -1.77 -9.04 12.33
C ILE A 104 -1.84 -10.55 12.51
N ALA A 105 -3.04 -11.13 12.38
CA ALA A 105 -3.23 -12.57 12.58
C ALA A 105 -3.09 -13.39 11.29
N ARG A 106 -3.25 -12.74 10.12
CA ARG A 106 -3.20 -13.42 8.84
C ARG A 106 -2.73 -12.50 7.72
N ILE A 107 -1.88 -13.04 6.85
CA ILE A 107 -1.52 -12.41 5.57
C ILE A 107 -2.04 -13.27 4.44
N ASN A 108 -2.87 -12.67 3.59
CA ASN A 108 -3.37 -13.31 2.39
C ASN A 108 -2.64 -12.73 1.18
N ILE A 109 -1.84 -13.56 0.54
CA ILE A 109 -1.15 -13.20 -0.71
C ILE A 109 -2.08 -13.59 -1.85
N CYS A 110 -2.59 -12.59 -2.57
CA CYS A 110 -3.52 -12.82 -3.68
C CYS A 110 -2.84 -12.43 -5.00
N PRO A 111 -2.73 -13.34 -5.97
CA PRO A 111 -2.26 -12.94 -7.28
C PRO A 111 -3.26 -11.96 -7.92
N LEU A 112 -2.80 -10.82 -8.44
CA LEU A 112 -3.56 -10.05 -9.43
C LEU A 112 -3.65 -10.91 -10.68
N ARG A 113 -4.74 -10.78 -11.42
CA ARG A 113 -4.88 -11.47 -12.70
C ARG A 113 -3.76 -10.97 -13.61
N VAL A 114 -2.80 -11.84 -13.89
CA VAL A 114 -1.57 -11.56 -14.65
C VAL A 114 -1.84 -10.86 -16.00
N ALA A 115 -3.03 -11.02 -16.57
CA ALA A 115 -3.46 -10.37 -17.81
C ALA A 115 -3.59 -8.83 -17.69
N GLU A 116 -3.93 -8.28 -16.52
CA GLU A 116 -4.12 -6.84 -16.30
C GLU A 116 -2.78 -6.12 -16.03
N LEU A 117 -1.72 -6.85 -15.67
CA LEU A 117 -0.43 -6.28 -15.27
C LEU A 117 0.66 -6.31 -16.32
N LYS A 118 0.58 -7.17 -17.33
CA LYS A 118 1.57 -7.22 -18.42
C LYS A 118 1.65 -5.92 -19.25
N ALA A 119 0.63 -5.07 -19.14
CA ALA A 119 0.58 -3.76 -19.79
C ALA A 119 1.10 -2.61 -18.88
N VAL A 120 1.39 -2.87 -17.60
CA VAL A 120 1.85 -1.82 -16.68
C VAL A 120 3.38 -1.74 -16.72
N PRO A 121 3.96 -0.61 -17.14
CA PRO A 121 5.41 -0.49 -17.32
C PRO A 121 6.17 -0.41 -15.97
N ALA A 122 5.48 -0.06 -14.88
CA ALA A 122 6.04 0.05 -13.53
C ALA A 122 6.01 -1.28 -12.75
N ALA A 123 6.83 -1.40 -11.71
CA ALA A 123 6.66 -2.41 -10.66
C ALA A 123 5.43 -2.05 -9.81
N VAL A 124 4.45 -2.94 -9.67
CA VAL A 124 3.21 -2.68 -8.91
C VAL A 124 3.23 -3.40 -7.57
N VAL A 125 2.72 -2.79 -6.51
CA VAL A 125 2.37 -3.46 -5.25
C VAL A 125 1.02 -2.93 -4.79
N MET A 126 0.05 -3.80 -4.53
CA MET A 126 -1.25 -3.38 -4.02
C MET A 126 -1.44 -3.93 -2.61
N ILE A 127 -1.66 -3.05 -1.65
CA ILE A 127 -1.89 -3.39 -0.26
C ILE A 127 -3.34 -3.12 0.07
N GLN A 128 -3.98 -4.08 0.71
CA GLN A 128 -5.35 -3.97 1.18
C GLN A 128 -5.40 -4.29 2.68
N PHE A 129 -5.82 -3.30 3.48
CA PHE A 129 -5.89 -3.37 4.93
C PHE A 129 -7.31 -3.77 5.39
N CYS A 130 -7.41 -4.82 6.22
CA CYS A 130 -8.66 -5.27 6.84
C CYS A 130 -8.59 -5.15 8.37
N PHE A 131 -8.41 -3.93 8.88
CA PHE A 131 -8.30 -3.69 10.32
C PHE A 131 -9.34 -2.66 10.78
N PRO A 132 -10.09 -2.90 11.88
CA PRO A 132 -10.66 -1.81 12.66
C PRO A 132 -9.53 -1.00 13.29
N PHE A 133 -9.10 0.06 12.60
CA PHE A 133 -7.99 0.93 12.99
C PHE A 133 -8.14 1.62 14.36
N GLY A 134 -9.30 1.50 15.03
CA GLY A 134 -9.52 2.00 16.39
C GLY A 134 -9.16 1.02 17.52
N SER A 135 -8.72 -0.21 17.21
CA SER A 135 -8.56 -1.28 18.22
C SER A 135 -7.19 -1.96 18.25
N TYR A 136 -6.21 -1.51 17.45
CA TYR A 136 -4.88 -2.12 17.37
C TYR A 136 -3.74 -1.18 17.78
N SER A 137 -2.62 -1.79 18.17
CA SER A 137 -1.41 -1.12 18.64
C SER A 137 -0.55 -0.50 17.53
N PHE A 138 -0.86 -0.73 16.25
CA PHE A 138 -0.14 -0.11 15.13
C PHE A 138 -0.91 1.10 14.58
N THR A 139 -0.22 2.22 14.46
CA THR A 139 -0.74 3.47 13.90
C THR A 139 -0.52 3.53 12.38
N PRO A 140 -1.19 4.44 11.65
CA PRO A 140 -0.86 4.71 10.26
C PRO A 140 0.63 4.98 10.01
N ALA A 141 1.32 5.62 10.96
CA ALA A 141 2.76 5.89 10.88
C ALA A 141 3.60 4.61 10.98
N VAL A 142 3.24 3.66 11.86
CA VAL A 142 3.93 2.35 11.95
C VAL A 142 3.80 1.58 10.64
N LEU A 143 2.58 1.53 10.07
CA LEU A 143 2.35 0.86 8.78
C LEU A 143 3.18 1.50 7.65
N ALA A 144 3.18 2.82 7.58
CA ALA A 144 3.97 3.56 6.59
C ALA A 144 5.48 3.35 6.76
N GLU A 145 5.98 3.31 8.00
CA GLU A 145 7.40 3.06 8.29
C GLU A 145 7.80 1.64 7.85
N THR A 146 6.98 0.63 8.16
CA THR A 146 7.21 -0.75 7.74
C THR A 146 7.26 -0.85 6.21
N ILE A 147 6.27 -0.30 5.53
CA ILE A 147 6.17 -0.32 4.06
C ILE A 147 7.33 0.47 3.42
N GLY A 148 7.57 1.69 3.89
CA GLY A 148 8.60 2.58 3.35
C GLY A 148 10.01 2.02 3.50
N THR A 149 10.28 1.30 4.60
CA THR A 149 11.57 0.61 4.78
C THR A 149 11.71 -0.57 3.82
N CYS A 150 10.67 -1.41 3.67
CA CYS A 150 10.71 -2.51 2.71
C CYS A 150 10.91 -2.03 1.26
N ILE A 151 10.25 -0.93 0.90
CA ILE A 151 10.47 -0.30 -0.40
C ILE A 151 11.94 0.10 -0.49
N ALA A 152 12.41 1.00 0.36
CA ALA A 152 13.75 1.55 0.24
C ALA A 152 14.90 0.51 0.32
N ASP A 153 14.71 -0.62 1.01
CA ASP A 153 15.72 -1.69 1.08
C ASP A 153 15.78 -2.53 -0.22
N ASN A 154 14.77 -2.44 -1.08
CA ASN A 154 14.64 -3.17 -2.35
C ASN A 154 14.84 -2.28 -3.60
N LEU A 155 15.22 -1.01 -3.42
CA LEU A 155 15.42 -0.04 -4.49
C LEU A 155 16.87 0.39 -4.63
#